data_AF-A0A962XXW6-F1
#
_entry.id   AF-A0A962XXW6-F1
#
_cell.length_a   1.000
_cell.length_b   1.000
_cell.length_c   1.000
_cell.angle_alpha   90.00
_cell.angle_beta   90.00
_cell.angle_gamma   90.00
#
_symmetry.space_group_name_H-M   'P 1'
#
loop_
_entity.id
_entity.type
_entity.pdbx_description
1 polymer ?
#
loop_
_entity_poly.entity_id
_entity_poly.type
_entity_poly.pdbx_seq_one_letter_code
_entity_poly.pdbx_strand_id
1 'polypeptide(L)'
;MKPTPLHLVVSTGDLIEPGHAIEIRQNKYLNNLIEQDHRAVKRIVRPMLGFQSFRSARVTLQGIELVHITKKGQMIIVTRQELSPAEQFYSLAA
;
A
#
# COMPACT_ATOMS: atom_id res chain seq x y z
N MET A 1 -13.84 -31.16 -15.43
CA MET A 1 -13.73 -30.63 -14.06
C MET A 1 -14.21 -29.20 -14.05
N LYS A 2 -15.37 -28.90 -13.47
CA LYS A 2 -15.83 -27.51 -13.27
C LYS A 2 -15.36 -27.04 -11.89
N PRO A 3 -14.84 -25.81 -11.74
CA PRO A 3 -14.45 -25.31 -10.43
C PRO A 3 -15.71 -25.06 -9.59
N THR A 4 -15.68 -25.54 -8.35
CA THR A 4 -16.71 -25.34 -7.34
C THR A 4 -16.77 -23.85 -6.94
N PRO A 5 -17.97 -23.25 -6.80
CA PRO A 5 -18.08 -21.87 -6.37
C PRO A 5 -17.77 -21.76 -4.87
N LEU A 6 -16.74 -21.00 -4.52
CA LEU A 6 -16.47 -20.61 -3.14
C LEU A 6 -17.52 -19.56 -2.74
N HIS A 7 -18.55 -19.97 -2.02
CA HIS A 7 -19.45 -19.05 -1.33
C HIS A 7 -18.68 -18.42 -0.17
N LEU A 8 -18.16 -17.21 -0.36
CA LEU A 8 -17.55 -16.44 0.72
C LEU A 8 -18.67 -15.76 1.52
N VAL A 9 -18.88 -16.23 2.75
CA VAL A 9 -19.72 -15.57 3.75
C VAL A 9 -19.04 -14.25 4.11
N VAL A 10 -19.61 -13.12 3.69
CA VAL A 10 -19.14 -11.79 4.09
C VAL A 10 -19.75 -11.48 5.46
N SER A 11 -18.93 -11.43 6.50
CA SER A 11 -19.33 -10.95 7.83
C SER A 11 -19.78 -9.51 7.76
N THR A 12 -20.96 -9.27 8.32
CA THR A 12 -21.63 -7.99 8.57
C THR A 12 -20.66 -6.98 9.18
N GLY A 13 -20.25 -5.96 8.43
CA GLY A 13 -19.34 -4.94 8.95
C GLY A 13 -19.05 -3.75 8.03
N ASP A 14 -19.06 -3.92 6.72
CA ASP A 14 -18.69 -2.84 5.80
C ASP A 14 -19.92 -2.36 5.01
N LEU A 15 -20.26 -1.08 5.20
CA LEU A 15 -21.23 -0.35 4.38
C LEU A 15 -20.68 -0.21 2.96
N ILE A 16 -20.86 -1.25 2.14
CA ILE A 16 -20.63 -1.18 0.69
C ILE A 16 -22.01 -0.96 0.06
N GLU A 17 -22.23 0.25 -0.46
CA GLU A 17 -23.45 0.61 -1.18
C GLU A 17 -23.81 -0.47 -2.22
N PRO A 18 -25.04 -1.02 -2.19
CA PRO A 18 -25.46 -2.10 -3.07
C PRO A 18 -25.53 -1.60 -4.52
N GLY A 19 -24.47 -1.85 -5.29
CA GLY A 19 -24.41 -1.44 -6.70
C GLY A 19 -23.03 -1.52 -7.34
N HIS A 20 -21.95 -1.60 -6.55
CA HIS A 20 -20.61 -1.81 -7.09
C HIS A 20 -20.35 -3.31 -7.25
N ALA A 21 -20.73 -3.87 -8.40
CA ALA A 21 -20.34 -5.22 -8.77
C ALA A 21 -18.80 -5.31 -8.85
N ILE A 22 -18.18 -6.02 -7.91
CA ILE A 22 -16.74 -6.29 -7.93
C ILE A 22 -16.49 -7.38 -8.96
N GLU A 23 -15.90 -7.03 -10.10
CA GLU A 23 -15.49 -8.00 -11.12
C GLU A 23 -14.19 -8.70 -10.69
N ILE A 24 -14.27 -9.99 -10.37
CA ILE A 24 -13.09 -10.79 -10.02
C ILE A 24 -12.38 -11.20 -11.32
N ARG A 25 -11.20 -10.62 -11.58
CA ARG A 25 -10.39 -10.95 -12.76
C ARG A 25 -9.28 -11.95 -12.41
N GLN A 26 -9.25 -13.08 -13.10
CA GLN A 26 -8.14 -14.04 -13.02
C GLN A 26 -7.08 -13.74 -14.09
N ASN A 27 -6.32 -12.66 -13.91
CA ASN A 27 -5.23 -12.29 -14.82
C ASN A 27 -3.87 -12.36 -14.10
N LYS A 28 -3.03 -13.33 -14.49
CA LYS A 28 -1.70 -13.55 -13.90
C LYS A 28 -0.78 -12.32 -14.02
N TYR A 29 -0.85 -11.58 -15.12
CA TYR A 29 -0.01 -10.40 -15.33
C TYR A 29 -0.39 -9.28 -14.35
N LEU A 30 -1.67 -8.98 -14.20
CA LEU A 30 -2.16 -7.97 -13.26
C LEU A 30 -1.83 -8.35 -11.82
N ASN A 31 -1.97 -9.63 -11.47
CA ASN A 31 -1.61 -10.14 -10.14
C ASN A 31 -0.11 -9.96 -9.85
N ASN A 32 0.75 -10.21 -10.85
CA ASN A 32 2.19 -10.03 -10.69
C ASN A 32 2.58 -8.56 -10.49
N LEU A 33 1.90 -7.63 -11.16
CA LEU A 33 2.14 -6.20 -11.01
C LEU A 33 1.79 -5.72 -9.59
N ILE A 34 0.60 -6.09 -9.11
CA ILE A 34 0.15 -5.78 -7.74
C ILE A 34 1.08 -6.40 -6.71
N GLU A 35 1.42 -7.68 -6.87
CA GLU A 35 2.33 -8.36 -5.93
C GLU A 35 3.72 -7.71 -5.93
N GLN A 36 4.19 -7.19 -7.08
CA GLN A 36 5.45 -6.47 -7.19
C GLN A 36 5.45 -5.17 -6.39
N ASP A 37 4.40 -4.38 -6.50
CA ASP A 37 4.28 -3.12 -5.76
C ASP A 37 4.28 -3.34 -4.24
N HIS A 38 3.66 -4.43 -3.80
CA HIS A 38 3.60 -4.76 -2.37
C HIS A 38 4.92 -5.32 -1.80
N ARG A 39 5.90 -5.73 -2.61
CA ARG A 39 7.12 -6.40 -2.11
C ARG A 39 7.91 -5.54 -1.14
N ALA A 40 8.01 -4.24 -1.40
CA ALA A 40 8.77 -3.32 -0.55
C ALA A 40 8.19 -3.25 0.86
N VAL A 41 6.86 -3.07 0.95
CA VAL A 41 6.11 -3.06 2.21
C VAL A 41 6.22 -4.42 2.89
N LYS A 42 5.91 -5.53 2.18
CA LYS A 42 5.96 -6.89 2.72
C LYS A 42 7.33 -7.24 3.28
N ARG A 43 8.42 -6.82 2.64
CA ARG A 43 9.79 -7.06 3.14
C ARG A 43 10.02 -6.42 4.51
N ILE A 44 9.46 -5.24 4.75
CA ILE A 44 9.60 -4.51 6.03
C ILE A 44 8.68 -5.12 7.09
N VAL A 45 7.43 -5.45 6.73
CA VAL A 45 6.42 -5.90 7.70
C VAL A 45 6.49 -7.39 8.05
N ARG A 46 7.00 -8.26 7.16
CA ARG A 46 7.11 -9.72 7.40
C ARG A 46 7.87 -10.13 8.67
N PRO A 47 9.01 -9.51 9.03
CA PRO A 47 9.70 -9.83 10.28
C PRO A 47 9.03 -9.25 11.54
N MET A 48 7.96 -8.46 11.40
CA MET A 48 7.23 -7.87 12.53
C MET A 48 6.15 -8.83 13.05
N LEU A 49 5.76 -8.71 14.33
CA LEU A 49 4.63 -9.45 14.93
C LEU A 49 3.25 -8.92 14.48
N GLY A 50 3.19 -8.20 13.36
CA GLY A 50 2.00 -7.47 12.91
C GLY A 50 1.82 -6.12 13.60
N PHE A 51 0.72 -5.44 13.26
CA PHE A 51 0.36 -4.14 13.82
C PHE A 51 -0.70 -4.33 14.92
N GLN A 52 -0.50 -3.70 16.08
CA GLN A 52 -1.46 -3.80 17.18
C GLN A 52 -2.79 -3.08 16.93
N SER A 53 -2.81 -2.06 16.06
CA SER A 53 -4.02 -1.32 15.71
C SER A 53 -3.96 -0.79 14.28
N PHE A 54 -5.13 -0.51 13.69
CA PHE A 54 -5.22 0.15 12.38
C PHE A 54 -4.55 1.52 12.36
N ARG A 55 -4.61 2.27 13.47
CA ARG A 55 -3.93 3.57 13.60
C ARG A 55 -2.42 3.39 13.47
N SER A 56 -1.86 2.42 14.19
CA SER A 56 -0.43 2.11 14.14
C SER A 56 -0.01 1.60 12.76
N ALA A 57 -0.81 0.74 12.13
CA ALA A 57 -0.57 0.27 10.77
C ALA A 57 -0.53 1.44 9.78
N ARG A 58 -1.51 2.34 9.84
CA ARG A 58 -1.60 3.50 8.95
C ARG A 58 -0.39 4.41 9.07
N VAL A 59 0.02 4.77 10.28
CA VAL A 59 1.19 5.63 10.51
C VAL A 59 2.46 4.97 9.99
N THR A 60 2.68 3.68 10.28
CA THR A 60 3.87 2.97 9.81
C THR A 60 3.90 2.83 8.29
N LEU A 61 2.78 2.48 7.66
CA LEU A 61 2.69 2.36 6.20
C LEU A 61 2.91 3.71 5.51
N GLN A 62 2.37 4.80 6.04
CA GLN A 62 2.62 6.16 5.54
C GLN A 62 4.10 6.53 5.63
N GLY A 63 4.79 6.18 6.73
CA GLY A 63 6.22 6.42 6.86
C GLY A 63 7.06 5.62 5.86
N ILE A 64 6.71 4.35 5.61
CA ILE A 64 7.36 3.51 4.60
C ILE A 64 7.19 4.12 3.20
N GLU A 65 5.97 4.56 2.87
CA GLU A 65 5.65 5.18 1.59
C GLU A 65 6.40 6.50 1.41
N LEU A 66 6.43 7.35 2.43
CA LEU A 66 7.15 8.62 2.42
C LEU A 66 8.62 8.42 2.04
N VAL A 67 9.31 7.53 2.74
CA VAL A 67 10.73 7.23 2.47
C VAL A 67 10.91 6.69 1.04
N HIS A 68 9.98 5.89 0.54
CA HIS A 68 10.03 5.35 -0.81
C HIS A 68 9.87 6.44 -1.89
N ILE A 69 8.94 7.38 -1.69
CA ILE A 69 8.72 8.53 -2.58
C ILE A 69 9.97 9.43 -2.60
N THR A 70 10.51 9.75 -1.41
CA THR A 70 11.74 10.56 -1.29
C THR A 70 12.93 9.90 -1.97
N LYS A 71 13.13 8.59 -1.79
CA LYS A 71 14.24 7.86 -2.43
C LYS A 71 14.09 7.74 -3.95
N LYS A 72 12.87 7.74 -4.47
CA LYS A 72 12.59 7.74 -5.92
C LYS A 72 12.69 9.13 -6.57
N GLY A 73 12.87 10.20 -5.79
CA GLY A 73 12.84 11.56 -6.32
C GLY A 73 11.44 11.97 -6.82
N GLN A 74 10.39 11.32 -6.32
CA GLN A 74 9.01 11.55 -6.73
C GLN A 74 8.29 12.62 -5.90
N MET A 75 8.98 13.25 -4.94
CA MET A 75 8.41 14.37 -4.22
C MET A 75 8.36 15.60 -5.12
N ILE A 76 7.15 16.17 -5.28
CA ILE A 76 6.97 17.47 -5.91
C ILE A 76 7.36 18.52 -4.88
N ILE A 77 8.66 18.78 -4.74
CA ILE A 77 9.14 19.85 -3.87
C ILE A 77 9.28 21.09 -4.74
N VAL A 78 8.60 22.17 -4.35
CA VAL A 78 8.56 23.46 -5.07
C VAL A 78 9.94 24.17 -5.04
N THR A 79 10.91 23.65 -4.29
CA THR A 79 12.24 24.24 -4.17
C THR A 79 13.08 23.98 -5.41
N ARG A 80 13.62 25.06 -6.00
CA ARG A 80 14.46 25.07 -7.22
C ARG A 80 15.84 24.40 -7.08
N GLN A 81 16.06 23.59 -6.05
CA GLN A 81 17.35 22.96 -5.75
C GLN A 81 17.23 21.44 -5.68
N GLU A 82 18.21 20.74 -6.23
CA GLU A 82 18.38 19.29 -6.06
C GLU A 82 18.79 18.99 -4.61
N LEU A 83 17.80 18.82 -3.75
CA LEU A 83 18.01 18.41 -2.36
C LEU A 83 18.28 16.91 -2.31
N SER A 84 19.23 16.49 -1.47
CA SER A 84 19.44 15.08 -1.14
C SER A 84 18.18 14.49 -0.48
N PRO A 85 17.95 13.16 -0.56
CA PRO A 85 16.81 12.53 0.09
C PRO A 85 16.67 12.85 1.59
N ALA A 86 17.79 13.08 2.30
CA ALA A 86 17.76 13.45 3.71
C ALA A 86 17.27 14.89 3.91
N GLU A 87 17.79 15.85 3.13
CA GLU A 87 17.35 17.24 3.18
C GLU A 87 15.88 17.37 2.79
N GLN A 88 15.44 16.61 1.77
CA GLN A 88 14.03 16.52 1.39
C GLN A 88 13.16 16.04 2.56
N PHE A 89 13.59 15.01 3.29
CA PHE A 89 12.88 14.52 4.48
C PHE A 89 12.83 15.58 5.60
N TYR A 90 13.94 16.24 5.90
CA TYR A 90 13.98 17.28 6.94
C TYR A 90 13.11 18.49 6.58
N SER A 91 12.97 18.82 5.30
CA SER A 91 12.12 19.94 4.86
C SER A 91 10.63 19.75 5.16
N LEU A 92 10.18 18.52 5.42
CA LEU A 92 8.79 18.21 5.79
C LEU A 92 8.48 18.50 7.27
N ALA A 93 9.51 18.63 8.10
CA ALA A 93 9.38 18.89 9.53
C ALA A 93 9.64 20.35 9.91
N ALA A 94 10.14 21.15 8.96
CA ALA A 94 10.40 22.58 9.11
C ALA A 94 9.11 23.39 8.93
#